data_AF-A0A6S6TRK9-F1
#
_entry.id   AF-A0A6S6TRK9-F1
#
_cell.length_a   1.000
_cell.length_b   1.000
_cell.length_c   1.000
_cell.angle_alpha   90.00
_cell.angle_beta   90.00
_cell.angle_gamma   90.00
#
_symmetry.space_group_name_H-M   'P 1'
#
loop_
_entity.id
_entity.type
_entity.pdbx_description
1 polymer ?
#
loop_
_entity_poly.entity_id
_entity_poly.type
_entity_poly.pdbx_seq_one_letter_code
_entity_poly.pdbx_strand_id
1 'polypeptide(L)'
;MGYRIWYSTQNLADYIIDYTILAGEVNIEKKKMYESDANNAKNFHSLLDHIKKILYLDAPDLIVEKDLEPIFSIEISTEAGTGHNAFQRFARLAASVENNVPSFYIYPEASIVHRTNSITWDKINPLILQALKKAMDIYQIPALLYYFPSDFNEYQDNPHKSPNLQSKGLKFDQNFLIYSGCPDSTGIDMVDMFNAMNSILQEVSTFGVIDGRNRVIRSHNIVNKVDEMEAIYHARVGDREWSPLTSTIEVPTSKLINYLSNFHTNIYNVGDLLNSRERTIIYCVNAKFRGDPYPGALAAIDYLKTRQGKTFEERYFNLVLAWGKVEETEDSLSIESTKTDQDISTFFTQVESSENRSNILSKSFSELHNHEISRYYMQVRYGSMFSKVKHIRVYSYFADAILFHDGALWRDG
;
A
#
# COMPACT_ATOMS: atom_id res chain seq x y z
N MET A 1 -26.61 16.94 -4.90
CA MET A 1 -25.26 16.40 -5.08
C MET A 1 -24.81 15.93 -3.71
N GLY A 2 -24.52 14.64 -3.55
CA GLY A 2 -24.41 13.98 -2.24
C GLY A 2 -23.09 13.23 -2.09
N TYR A 3 -22.78 12.84 -0.85
CA TYR A 3 -21.60 12.05 -0.54
C TYR A 3 -21.88 10.57 -0.77
N ARG A 4 -20.85 9.83 -1.20
CA ARG A 4 -20.85 8.38 -1.20
C ARG A 4 -19.65 7.86 -0.43
N ILE A 5 -19.87 6.87 0.42
CA ILE A 5 -18.82 6.24 1.22
C ILE A 5 -18.71 4.79 0.81
N TRP A 6 -17.58 4.47 0.17
CA TRP A 6 -17.24 3.10 -0.20
C TRP A 6 -16.48 2.45 0.95
N TYR A 7 -16.97 1.33 1.43
CA TYR A 7 -16.43 0.73 2.65
C TYR A 7 -16.10 -0.75 2.51
N SER A 8 -15.00 -1.18 3.14
CA SER A 8 -14.74 -2.58 3.45
C SER A 8 -15.61 -3.03 4.63
N THR A 9 -15.64 -2.26 5.72
CA THR A 9 -16.48 -2.53 6.90
C THR A 9 -17.45 -1.37 7.14
N GLN A 10 -18.71 -1.68 7.41
CA GLN A 10 -19.72 -0.64 7.57
C GLN A 10 -19.50 0.18 8.85
N ASN A 11 -19.00 -0.46 9.92
CA ASN A 11 -18.69 0.21 11.19
C ASN A 11 -17.69 1.36 11.02
N LEU A 12 -16.68 1.21 10.16
CA LEU A 12 -15.73 2.28 9.86
C LEU A 12 -16.40 3.41 9.07
N ALA A 13 -17.34 3.10 8.16
CA ALA A 13 -18.11 4.13 7.48
C ALA A 13 -18.95 4.95 8.45
N ASP A 14 -19.65 4.28 9.37
CA ASP A 14 -20.47 4.94 10.39
C ASP A 14 -19.59 5.80 11.33
N TYR A 15 -18.43 5.28 11.74
CA TYR A 15 -17.45 6.01 12.54
C TYR A 15 -16.99 7.32 11.87
N ILE A 16 -16.63 7.27 10.59
CA ILE A 16 -16.17 8.46 9.86
C ILE A 16 -17.31 9.45 9.59
N ILE A 17 -18.54 8.96 9.34
CA ILE A 17 -19.70 9.86 9.19
C ILE A 17 -19.92 10.64 10.49
N ASP A 18 -20.04 9.92 11.61
CA ASP A 18 -20.53 10.48 12.86
C ASP A 18 -19.52 11.43 13.53
N TYR A 19 -18.22 11.19 13.35
CA TYR A 19 -17.15 12.02 13.94
C TYR A 19 -16.59 13.11 13.00
N THR A 20 -17.18 13.30 11.83
CA THR A 20 -16.82 14.40 10.92
C THR A 20 -18.02 15.29 10.62
N ILE A 21 -17.83 16.35 9.84
CA ILE A 21 -18.94 17.22 9.41
C ILE A 21 -19.96 16.50 8.53
N LEU A 22 -19.65 15.28 8.07
CA LEU A 22 -20.60 14.43 7.35
C LEU A 22 -21.83 14.09 8.21
N ALA A 23 -21.73 14.07 9.54
CA ALA A 23 -22.88 13.83 10.42
C ALA A 23 -24.05 14.81 10.18
N GLY A 24 -23.75 16.03 9.68
CA GLY A 24 -24.74 17.04 9.33
C GLY A 24 -25.29 16.94 7.90
N GLU A 25 -24.77 16.03 7.08
CA GLU A 25 -25.13 15.93 5.66
C GLU A 25 -26.37 15.06 5.44
N VAL A 26 -27.32 15.57 4.65
CA VAL A 26 -28.62 14.91 4.43
C VAL A 26 -28.58 13.83 3.35
N ASN A 27 -27.53 13.78 2.52
CA ASN A 27 -27.45 12.88 1.37
C ASN A 27 -26.12 12.12 1.37
N ILE A 28 -26.04 11.07 2.19
CA ILE A 28 -24.92 10.13 2.24
C ILE A 28 -25.40 8.75 1.78
N GLU A 29 -24.75 8.22 0.76
CA GLU A 29 -24.93 6.86 0.28
C GLU A 29 -23.76 5.98 0.74
N LYS A 30 -24.02 4.92 1.52
CA LYS A 30 -23.00 3.92 1.87
C LYS A 30 -23.01 2.79 0.84
N LYS A 31 -21.86 2.44 0.26
CA LYS A 31 -21.71 1.30 -0.65
C LYS A 31 -20.60 0.36 -0.22
N LYS A 32 -20.87 -0.95 -0.31
CA LYS A 32 -19.83 -1.96 -0.14
C LYS A 32 -18.78 -1.78 -1.25
N MET A 33 -17.52 -1.73 -0.86
CA MET A 33 -16.39 -1.76 -1.75
C MET A 33 -15.99 -3.21 -2.00
N TYR A 34 -15.87 -3.59 -3.28
CA TYR A 34 -15.40 -4.92 -3.68
C TYR A 34 -13.91 -4.81 -4.03
N GLU A 35 -13.05 -5.53 -3.34
CA GLU A 35 -11.63 -5.20 -3.27
C GLU A 35 -10.85 -5.52 -4.56
N SER A 36 -11.26 -6.56 -5.30
CA SER A 36 -10.70 -6.94 -6.61
C SER A 36 -11.60 -7.91 -7.34
N ASP A 37 -11.41 -8.05 -8.67
CA ASP A 37 -12.07 -9.11 -9.45
C ASP A 37 -11.56 -10.50 -9.04
N ALA A 38 -10.29 -10.60 -8.65
CA ALA A 38 -9.70 -11.81 -8.11
C ALA A 38 -10.52 -12.36 -6.93
N ASN A 39 -10.92 -11.51 -5.97
CA ASN A 39 -11.64 -11.94 -4.76
C ASN A 39 -13.17 -11.84 -4.87
N ASN A 40 -13.68 -10.87 -5.66
CA ASN A 40 -15.11 -10.53 -5.75
C ASN A 40 -15.62 -10.51 -7.20
N ALA A 41 -15.29 -11.54 -7.98
CA ALA A 41 -15.64 -11.71 -9.39
C ALA A 41 -17.08 -11.31 -9.77
N LYS A 42 -18.06 -11.64 -8.91
CA LYS A 42 -19.48 -11.39 -9.18
C LYS A 42 -19.87 -9.92 -9.12
N ASN A 43 -19.17 -9.09 -8.36
CA ASN A 43 -19.62 -7.73 -8.06
C ASN A 43 -18.61 -6.64 -8.40
N PHE A 44 -17.31 -6.96 -8.51
CA PHE A 44 -16.26 -5.97 -8.76
C PHE A 44 -16.51 -5.12 -10.01
N HIS A 45 -17.05 -5.73 -11.07
CA HIS A 45 -17.36 -5.04 -12.32
C HIS A 45 -18.35 -3.87 -12.14
N SER A 46 -19.22 -3.93 -11.12
CA SER A 46 -20.22 -2.89 -10.82
C SER A 46 -19.64 -1.61 -10.20
N LEU A 47 -18.39 -1.64 -9.72
CA LEU A 47 -17.75 -0.44 -9.17
C LEU A 47 -17.57 0.64 -10.22
N LEU A 48 -17.59 1.90 -9.82
CA LEU A 48 -17.32 3.01 -10.74
C LEU A 48 -15.84 3.06 -11.14
N ASP A 49 -15.59 3.62 -12.31
CA ASP A 49 -14.26 3.64 -12.93
C ASP A 49 -13.22 4.37 -12.09
N HIS A 50 -13.58 5.57 -11.59
CA HIS A 50 -12.71 6.37 -10.73
C HIS A 50 -12.39 5.70 -9.39
N ILE A 51 -13.28 4.82 -8.90
CA ILE A 51 -13.00 3.99 -7.72
C ILE A 51 -12.00 2.89 -8.08
N LYS A 52 -12.22 2.15 -9.18
CA LYS A 52 -11.28 1.12 -9.64
C LYS A 52 -9.85 1.64 -9.83
N LYS A 53 -9.70 2.90 -10.25
CA LYS A 53 -8.40 3.57 -10.35
C LYS A 53 -7.64 3.69 -9.02
N ILE A 54 -8.32 3.73 -7.88
CA ILE A 54 -7.69 3.69 -6.55
C ILE A 54 -7.37 2.25 -6.14
N LEU A 55 -8.16 1.27 -6.58
CA LEU A 55 -8.07 -0.14 -6.16
C LEU A 55 -7.05 -0.97 -6.97
N TYR A 56 -6.37 -0.38 -7.95
CA TYR A 56 -5.60 -1.11 -8.96
C TYR A 56 -4.40 -1.91 -8.41
N LEU A 57 -3.80 -1.45 -7.31
CA LEU A 57 -2.80 -2.22 -6.57
C LEU A 57 -3.46 -3.12 -5.55
N ASP A 58 -4.13 -2.51 -4.59
CA ASP A 58 -4.92 -3.16 -3.54
C ASP A 58 -5.96 -2.17 -3.01
N ALA A 59 -7.02 -2.68 -2.38
CA ALA A 59 -8.11 -1.82 -1.92
C ALA A 59 -7.81 -1.21 -0.54
N PRO A 60 -8.08 0.11 -0.33
CA PRO A 60 -8.08 0.69 1.01
C PRO A 60 -9.25 0.17 1.85
N ASP A 61 -9.34 0.55 3.12
CA ASP A 61 -10.48 0.16 3.97
C ASP A 61 -11.73 1.03 3.72
N LEU A 62 -11.55 2.30 3.34
CA LEU A 62 -12.65 3.23 3.05
C LEU A 62 -12.24 4.29 2.00
N ILE A 63 -13.20 4.73 1.19
CA ILE A 63 -13.07 5.89 0.28
C ILE A 63 -14.31 6.78 0.44
N VAL A 64 -14.09 8.08 0.66
CA VAL A 64 -15.15 9.09 0.61
C VAL A 64 -15.15 9.75 -0.76
N GLU A 65 -16.31 9.82 -1.39
CA GLU A 65 -16.56 10.39 -2.72
C GLU A 65 -17.61 11.51 -2.59
N LYS A 66 -17.46 12.57 -3.38
CA LYS A 66 -18.49 13.59 -3.60
C LYS A 66 -18.54 13.90 -5.09
N ASP A 67 -19.74 13.96 -5.65
CA ASP A 67 -19.95 14.37 -7.04
C ASP A 67 -19.14 13.57 -8.07
N LEU A 68 -19.04 12.24 -7.87
CA LEU A 68 -18.27 11.31 -8.74
C LEU A 68 -16.76 11.48 -8.67
N GLU A 69 -16.25 12.21 -7.69
CA GLU A 69 -14.83 12.43 -7.44
C GLU A 69 -14.45 11.95 -6.03
N PRO A 70 -13.44 11.07 -5.90
CA PRO A 70 -12.88 10.69 -4.61
C PRO A 70 -12.25 11.89 -3.89
N ILE A 71 -12.59 12.05 -2.61
CA ILE A 71 -12.13 13.14 -1.75
C ILE A 71 -10.92 12.71 -0.92
N PHE A 72 -11.00 11.54 -0.28
CA PHE A 72 -9.90 10.91 0.44
C PHE A 72 -10.15 9.41 0.63
N SER A 73 -9.10 8.66 0.94
CA SER A 73 -9.15 7.26 1.34
C SER A 73 -8.62 7.05 2.75
N ILE A 74 -9.03 5.97 3.41
CA ILE A 74 -8.58 5.61 4.75
C ILE A 74 -8.09 4.16 4.74
N GLU A 75 -6.99 3.94 5.44
CA GLU A 75 -6.42 2.64 5.72
C GLU A 75 -6.21 2.47 7.22
N ILE A 76 -6.63 1.35 7.81
CA ILE A 76 -6.51 1.11 9.25
C ILE A 76 -5.96 -0.27 9.58
N SER A 77 -4.87 -0.30 10.36
CA SER A 77 -4.30 -1.54 10.86
C SER A 77 -4.29 -1.59 12.38
N THR A 78 -4.27 -2.81 12.92
CA THR A 78 -4.03 -3.12 14.34
C THR A 78 -2.80 -4.03 14.51
N GLU A 79 -2.04 -4.22 13.44
CA GLU A 79 -0.85 -5.07 13.43
C GLU A 79 0.34 -4.41 14.13
N ALA A 80 1.25 -5.25 14.60
CA ALA A 80 2.53 -4.83 15.14
C ALA A 80 3.42 -4.26 14.03
N GLY A 81 3.97 -3.06 14.25
CA GLY A 81 4.57 -2.25 13.19
C GLY A 81 6.06 -2.44 12.91
N THR A 82 6.73 -3.45 13.49
CA THR A 82 8.17 -3.62 13.26
C THR A 82 8.51 -4.21 11.90
N GLY A 83 9.73 -3.91 11.44
CA GLY A 83 10.28 -4.44 10.20
C GLY A 83 9.44 -4.06 8.98
N HIS A 84 9.07 -5.05 8.17
CA HIS A 84 8.27 -4.85 6.95
C HIS A 84 6.77 -4.61 7.23
N ASN A 85 6.27 -4.85 8.44
CA ASN A 85 4.83 -4.90 8.70
C ASN A 85 4.14 -3.56 8.51
N ALA A 86 4.77 -2.46 8.96
CA ALA A 86 4.23 -1.11 8.76
C ALA A 86 3.99 -0.75 7.28
N PHE A 87 4.70 -1.43 6.36
CA PHE A 87 4.63 -1.17 4.93
C PHE A 87 3.65 -2.06 4.18
N GLN A 88 3.11 -3.13 4.78
CA GLN A 88 2.24 -4.11 4.10
C GLN A 88 1.11 -3.47 3.30
N ARG A 89 0.62 -2.33 3.80
CA ARG A 89 -0.52 -1.58 3.28
C ARG A 89 -0.11 -0.37 2.44
N PHE A 90 1.19 -0.10 2.31
CA PHE A 90 1.72 1.09 1.65
C PHE A 90 1.32 1.20 0.17
N ALA A 91 1.19 0.07 -0.54
CA ALA A 91 0.72 0.06 -1.93
C ALA A 91 -0.70 0.63 -2.10
N ARG A 92 -1.57 0.52 -1.07
CA ARG A 92 -2.92 1.12 -1.07
C ARG A 92 -2.83 2.64 -0.98
N LEU A 93 -1.95 3.13 -0.11
CA LEU A 93 -1.69 4.56 0.10
C LEU A 93 -1.09 5.20 -1.15
N ALA A 94 -0.08 4.54 -1.74
CA ALA A 94 0.52 4.94 -3.01
C ALA A 94 -0.55 5.03 -4.11
N ALA A 95 -1.40 4.01 -4.26
CA ALA A 95 -2.45 4.01 -5.28
C ALA A 95 -3.41 5.21 -5.16
N SER A 96 -3.80 5.59 -3.94
CA SER A 96 -4.62 6.80 -3.71
C SER A 96 -3.90 8.08 -4.11
N VAL A 97 -2.67 8.25 -3.63
CA VAL A 97 -1.84 9.44 -3.88
C VAL A 97 -1.55 9.62 -5.37
N GLU A 98 -1.22 8.52 -6.07
CA GLU A 98 -0.99 8.48 -7.52
C GLU A 98 -2.21 8.92 -8.33
N ASN A 99 -3.42 8.78 -7.76
CA ASN A 99 -4.68 9.18 -8.37
C ASN A 99 -5.22 10.52 -7.83
N ASN A 100 -4.36 11.33 -7.20
CA ASN A 100 -4.69 12.63 -6.61
C ASN A 100 -5.74 12.54 -5.48
N VAL A 101 -5.74 11.44 -4.73
CA VAL A 101 -6.65 11.22 -3.60
C VAL A 101 -5.84 11.24 -2.30
N PRO A 102 -6.04 12.25 -1.44
CA PRO A 102 -5.46 12.26 -0.10
C PRO A 102 -5.72 10.94 0.64
N SER A 103 -4.73 10.48 1.41
CA SER A 103 -4.85 9.21 2.14
C SER A 103 -4.55 9.39 3.63
N PHE A 104 -5.39 8.79 4.47
CA PHE A 104 -5.20 8.68 5.91
C PHE A 104 -4.79 7.26 6.27
N TYR A 105 -3.72 7.12 7.04
CA TYR A 105 -3.23 5.84 7.52
C TYR A 105 -3.27 5.79 9.04
N ILE A 106 -4.11 4.92 9.58
CA ILE A 106 -4.27 4.70 11.01
C ILE A 106 -3.47 3.44 11.37
N TYR A 107 -2.42 3.59 12.18
CA TYR A 107 -1.55 2.48 12.57
C TYR A 107 -1.09 2.64 14.01
N PRO A 108 -0.98 1.57 14.82
CA PRO A 108 -0.50 1.70 16.19
C PRO A 108 0.93 2.25 16.24
N GLU A 109 1.18 3.22 17.11
CA GLU A 109 2.55 3.64 17.43
C GLU A 109 3.38 2.45 17.94
N ALA A 110 2.76 1.65 18.80
CA ALA A 110 3.25 0.36 19.24
C ALA A 110 2.08 -0.55 19.59
N SER A 111 2.29 -1.86 19.49
CA SER A 111 1.34 -2.86 19.96
C SER A 111 2.06 -3.91 20.80
N ILE A 112 1.40 -4.47 21.81
CA ILE A 112 1.96 -5.52 22.64
C ILE A 112 2.10 -6.82 21.83
N VAL A 113 3.27 -7.44 21.91
CA VAL A 113 3.54 -8.75 21.33
C VAL A 113 3.99 -9.74 22.40
N HIS A 114 3.50 -10.98 22.29
CA HIS A 114 3.92 -12.09 23.12
C HIS A 114 5.08 -12.81 22.43
N ARG A 115 6.26 -12.81 23.06
CA ARG A 115 7.41 -13.62 22.69
C ARG A 115 7.50 -14.79 23.66
N THR A 116 8.24 -15.85 23.29
CA THR A 116 8.31 -17.11 24.03
C THR A 116 8.53 -16.95 25.55
N ASN A 117 9.30 -15.93 25.96
CA ASN A 117 9.61 -15.66 27.37
C ASN A 117 9.38 -14.20 27.80
N SER A 118 8.70 -13.36 27.02
CA SER A 118 8.49 -11.95 27.38
C SER A 118 7.27 -11.33 26.70
N ILE A 119 6.71 -10.31 27.34
CA ILE A 119 5.72 -9.41 26.76
C ILE A 119 6.43 -8.07 26.55
N THR A 120 6.34 -7.52 25.34
CA THR A 120 7.01 -6.25 25.01
C THR A 120 6.17 -5.43 24.03
N TRP A 121 6.48 -4.14 23.93
CA TRP A 121 5.91 -3.23 22.94
C TRP A 121 6.69 -3.30 21.63
N ASP A 122 5.98 -3.57 20.55
CA ASP A 122 6.53 -3.61 19.20
C ASP A 122 6.23 -2.30 18.49
N LYS A 123 7.21 -1.39 18.47
CA LYS A 123 7.06 -0.03 17.93
C LYS A 123 7.05 -0.02 16.41
N ILE A 124 6.29 0.90 15.83
CA ILE A 124 6.25 1.13 14.39
C ILE A 124 7.61 1.53 13.83
N ASN A 125 7.91 1.02 12.64
CA ASN A 125 9.10 1.37 11.91
C ASN A 125 9.06 2.83 11.42
N PRO A 126 10.01 3.72 11.79
CA PRO A 126 9.95 5.13 11.45
C PRO A 126 10.07 5.40 9.94
N LEU A 127 10.66 4.49 9.16
CA LEU A 127 10.79 4.66 7.70
C LEU A 127 9.43 4.78 6.98
N ILE A 128 8.32 4.34 7.59
CA ILE A 128 6.98 4.54 7.01
C ILE A 128 6.64 6.03 6.88
N LEU A 129 7.05 6.86 7.86
CA LEU A 129 6.83 8.31 7.86
C LEU A 129 7.57 8.96 6.71
N GLN A 130 8.83 8.56 6.50
CA GLN A 130 9.65 9.04 5.40
C GLN A 130 9.12 8.59 4.03
N ALA A 131 8.65 7.35 3.91
CA ALA A 131 8.06 6.84 2.67
C ALA A 131 6.79 7.63 2.31
N LEU A 132 5.92 7.90 3.30
CA LEU A 132 4.75 8.76 3.12
C LEU A 132 5.14 10.17 2.72
N LYS A 133 6.12 10.78 3.40
CA LYS A 133 6.62 12.12 3.07
C LYS A 133 7.14 12.21 1.64
N LYS A 134 7.92 11.23 1.18
CA LYS A 134 8.40 11.16 -0.20
C LYS A 134 7.26 11.04 -1.21
N ALA A 135 6.23 10.24 -0.91
CA ALA A 135 5.04 10.17 -1.75
C ALA A 135 4.30 11.52 -1.79
N MET A 136 4.14 12.20 -0.65
CA MET A 136 3.57 13.54 -0.60
C MET A 136 4.36 14.55 -1.43
N ASP A 137 5.69 14.52 -1.36
CA ASP A 137 6.55 15.47 -2.06
C ASP A 137 6.51 15.27 -3.58
N ILE A 138 6.45 14.03 -4.06
CA ILE A 138 6.40 13.74 -5.50
C ILE A 138 5.05 14.12 -6.09
N TYR A 139 3.95 13.76 -5.42
CA TYR A 139 2.61 13.95 -5.97
C TYR A 139 1.96 15.26 -5.57
N GLN A 140 2.47 15.91 -4.52
CA GLN A 140 1.87 17.07 -3.87
C GLN A 140 0.45 16.74 -3.37
N ILE A 141 0.27 15.57 -2.77
CA ILE A 141 -1.03 15.07 -2.26
C ILE A 141 -0.81 14.53 -0.84
N PRO A 142 -1.66 14.86 0.14
CA PRO A 142 -1.45 14.45 1.53
C PRO A 142 -1.56 12.93 1.72
N ALA A 143 -0.61 12.37 2.48
CA ALA A 143 -0.57 10.98 2.90
C ALA A 143 -0.15 10.92 4.37
N LEU A 144 -1.13 10.92 5.26
CA LEU A 144 -0.95 11.29 6.67
C LEU A 144 -1.09 10.07 7.58
N LEU A 145 -0.13 9.88 8.48
CA LEU A 145 -0.18 8.84 9.50
C LEU A 145 -0.77 9.41 10.80
N TYR A 146 -1.75 8.71 11.37
CA TYR A 146 -2.28 8.98 12.70
C TYR A 146 -2.16 7.72 13.56
N TYR A 147 -1.77 7.87 14.82
CA TYR A 147 -1.58 6.71 15.66
C TYR A 147 -2.90 6.13 16.15
N PHE A 148 -3.09 4.83 15.96
CA PHE A 148 -4.16 4.09 16.62
C PHE A 148 -3.93 4.20 18.14
N PRO A 149 -4.89 4.73 18.92
CA PRO A 149 -4.73 4.96 20.35
C PRO A 149 -4.33 3.69 21.11
N SER A 150 -3.36 3.82 22.01
CA SER A 150 -2.86 2.68 22.78
C SER A 150 -2.42 3.07 24.20
N ASP A 151 -2.19 2.07 25.03
CA ASP A 151 -1.63 2.17 26.38
C ASP A 151 -0.12 2.43 26.37
N PHE A 152 0.51 2.53 25.19
CA PHE A 152 1.96 2.52 25.04
C PHE A 152 2.66 3.58 25.88
N ASN A 153 2.25 4.84 25.79
CA ASN A 153 2.90 5.95 26.48
C ASN A 153 2.83 5.84 28.01
N GLU A 154 1.74 5.29 28.55
CA GLU A 154 1.51 5.15 29.99
C GLU A 154 2.18 3.90 30.57
N TYR A 155 2.28 2.82 29.77
CA TYR A 155 2.72 1.50 30.22
C TYR A 155 3.94 0.98 29.45
N GLN A 156 4.77 1.88 28.89
CA GLN A 156 5.96 1.53 28.11
C GLN A 156 6.91 0.62 28.88
N ASP A 157 7.18 0.93 30.16
CA ASP A 157 8.17 0.23 30.98
C ASP A 157 7.65 -1.11 31.54
N ASN A 158 6.33 -1.30 31.58
CA ASN A 158 5.73 -2.54 32.07
C ASN A 158 4.44 -2.90 31.30
N PRO A 159 4.57 -3.55 30.12
CA PRO A 159 3.44 -3.94 29.29
C PRO A 159 2.42 -4.83 30.00
N HIS A 160 2.82 -5.61 31.02
CA HIS A 160 1.91 -6.49 31.77
C HIS A 160 0.84 -5.72 32.54
N LYS A 161 1.06 -4.43 32.83
CA LYS A 161 0.10 -3.57 33.53
C LYS A 161 -0.87 -2.85 32.59
N SER A 162 -0.72 -3.02 31.27
CA SER A 162 -1.65 -2.42 30.29
C SER A 162 -3.07 -2.91 30.56
N PRO A 163 -4.05 -2.01 30.81
CA PRO A 163 -5.45 -2.40 30.96
C PRO A 163 -6.00 -3.06 29.70
N ASN A 164 -5.45 -2.72 28.52
CA ASN A 164 -5.85 -3.27 27.23
C ASN A 164 -4.94 -4.44 26.77
N LEU A 165 -4.30 -5.17 27.68
CA LEU A 165 -3.36 -6.25 27.33
C LEU A 165 -3.94 -7.28 26.33
N GLN A 166 -5.20 -7.66 26.49
CA GLN A 166 -5.88 -8.64 25.61
C GLN A 166 -6.07 -8.15 24.18
N SER A 167 -6.19 -6.83 24.00
CA SER A 167 -6.29 -6.18 22.70
C SER A 167 -4.93 -5.62 22.24
N LYS A 168 -3.83 -6.23 22.70
CA LYS A 168 -2.45 -5.82 22.40
C LYS A 168 -2.12 -4.39 22.83
N GLY A 169 -2.77 -3.92 23.90
CA GLY A 169 -2.63 -2.57 24.41
C GLY A 169 -3.35 -1.50 23.59
N LEU A 170 -4.15 -1.86 22.59
CA LEU A 170 -4.88 -0.92 21.74
C LEU A 170 -6.21 -0.50 22.38
N LYS A 171 -6.53 0.78 22.31
CA LYS A 171 -7.75 1.41 22.84
C LYS A 171 -8.78 1.54 21.70
N PHE A 172 -9.87 0.80 21.81
CA PHE A 172 -10.98 0.80 20.85
C PHE A 172 -12.11 1.72 21.31
N ASP A 173 -12.97 2.15 20.38
CA ASP A 173 -14.11 3.00 20.69
C ASP A 173 -15.07 2.33 21.70
N GLN A 174 -15.57 3.12 22.66
CA GLN A 174 -16.44 2.65 23.72
C GLN A 174 -17.81 2.19 23.19
N ASN A 175 -18.28 2.76 22.09
CA ASN A 175 -19.53 2.37 21.45
C ASN A 175 -19.31 1.17 20.50
N PHE A 176 -18.94 0.03 21.09
CA PHE A 176 -18.59 -1.19 20.37
C PHE A 176 -19.73 -1.76 19.49
N LEU A 177 -20.98 -1.38 19.76
CA LEU A 177 -22.14 -1.81 18.98
C LEU A 177 -22.16 -1.14 17.60
N ILE A 178 -21.77 0.13 17.52
CA ILE A 178 -21.79 0.91 16.28
C ILE A 178 -20.41 0.93 15.63
N TYR A 179 -19.34 1.10 16.42
CA TYR A 179 -17.99 1.31 15.91
C TYR A 179 -17.06 0.13 16.22
N SER A 180 -17.57 -1.09 16.12
CA SER A 180 -16.79 -2.31 16.39
C SER A 180 -15.48 -2.33 15.59
N GLY A 181 -14.36 -2.51 16.29
CA GLY A 181 -13.02 -2.54 15.70
C GLY A 181 -12.43 -1.17 15.33
N CYS A 182 -13.15 -0.06 15.56
CA CYS A 182 -12.65 1.29 15.34
C CYS A 182 -11.82 1.80 16.54
N PRO A 183 -10.87 2.71 16.30
CA PRO A 183 -10.04 3.29 17.36
C PRO A 183 -10.86 4.17 18.29
N ASP A 184 -10.39 4.35 19.53
CA ASP A 184 -10.99 5.29 20.47
C ASP A 184 -11.06 6.71 19.87
N SER A 185 -12.29 7.17 19.57
CA SER A 185 -12.56 8.48 18.96
C SER A 185 -12.13 9.67 19.82
N THR A 186 -11.90 9.47 21.11
CA THR A 186 -11.43 10.51 22.03
C THR A 186 -9.91 10.63 22.06
N GLY A 187 -9.18 9.70 21.43
CA GLY A 187 -7.73 9.75 21.32
C GLY A 187 -7.26 10.96 20.51
N ILE A 188 -6.17 11.59 20.96
CA ILE A 188 -5.66 12.84 20.38
C ILE A 188 -5.44 12.74 18.86
N ASP A 189 -4.76 11.67 18.40
CA ASP A 189 -4.54 11.43 16.97
C ASP A 189 -5.84 11.23 16.18
N MET A 190 -6.88 10.64 16.78
CA MET A 190 -8.17 10.44 16.10
C MET A 190 -8.92 11.77 15.97
N VAL A 191 -8.94 12.57 17.03
CA VAL A 191 -9.50 13.93 17.00
C VAL A 191 -8.79 14.80 15.95
N ASP A 192 -7.46 14.76 15.92
CA ASP A 192 -6.65 15.49 14.94
C ASP A 192 -6.90 15.01 13.51
N MET A 193 -7.06 13.69 13.32
CA MET A 193 -7.45 13.12 12.04
C MET A 193 -8.83 13.62 11.58
N PHE A 194 -9.83 13.63 12.45
CA PHE A 194 -11.16 14.15 12.10
C PHE A 194 -11.11 15.62 11.74
N ASN A 195 -10.31 16.43 12.45
CA ASN A 195 -10.11 17.84 12.12
C ASN A 195 -9.46 18.04 10.75
N ALA A 196 -8.48 17.20 10.41
CA ALA A 196 -7.88 17.18 9.08
C ALA A 196 -8.91 16.78 7.99
N MET A 197 -9.70 15.73 8.22
CA MET A 197 -10.78 15.33 7.31
C MET A 197 -11.81 16.45 7.12
N ASN A 198 -12.23 17.09 8.21
CA ASN A 198 -13.16 18.23 8.18
C ASN A 198 -12.60 19.39 7.36
N SER A 199 -11.30 19.65 7.44
CA SER A 199 -10.64 20.67 6.63
C SER A 199 -10.74 20.36 5.14
N ILE A 200 -10.54 19.10 4.75
CA ILE A 200 -10.71 18.65 3.34
C ILE A 200 -12.18 18.80 2.92
N LEU A 201 -13.12 18.32 3.73
CA LEU A 201 -14.54 18.35 3.41
C LEU A 201 -15.08 19.79 3.26
N GLN A 202 -14.61 20.73 4.10
CA GLN A 202 -14.98 22.15 4.01
C GLN A 202 -14.45 22.82 2.74
N GLU A 203 -13.17 22.61 2.41
CA GLU A 203 -12.57 23.13 1.18
C GLU A 203 -13.27 22.57 -0.07
N VAL A 204 -13.56 21.26 -0.08
CA VAL A 204 -14.27 20.60 -1.18
C VAL A 204 -15.72 21.05 -1.30
N SER A 205 -16.40 21.33 -0.18
CA SER A 205 -17.76 21.87 -0.21
C SER A 205 -17.80 23.30 -0.72
N THR A 206 -16.76 24.10 -0.42
CA THR A 206 -16.69 25.52 -0.78
C THR A 206 -16.22 25.75 -2.22
N PHE A 207 -15.20 25.02 -2.66
CA PHE A 207 -14.51 25.26 -3.93
C PHE A 207 -14.70 24.14 -4.96
N GLY A 208 -15.40 23.07 -4.60
CA GLY A 208 -15.51 21.86 -5.42
C GLY A 208 -14.33 20.90 -5.19
N VAL A 209 -14.46 19.67 -5.67
CA VAL A 209 -13.54 18.57 -5.29
C VAL A 209 -12.11 18.79 -5.82
N ILE A 210 -11.96 19.28 -7.04
CA ILE A 210 -10.63 19.48 -7.65
C ILE A 210 -9.89 20.65 -6.97
N ASP A 211 -10.50 21.83 -6.93
CA ASP A 211 -9.86 23.02 -6.35
C ASP A 211 -9.71 22.92 -4.84
N GLY A 212 -10.69 22.31 -4.14
CA GLY A 212 -10.61 22.06 -2.70
C GLY A 212 -9.44 21.16 -2.32
N ARG A 213 -9.19 20.07 -3.07
CA ARG A 213 -8.01 19.21 -2.86
C ARG A 213 -6.69 19.96 -3.05
N ASN A 214 -6.60 20.83 -4.05
CA ASN A 214 -5.40 21.63 -4.28
C ASN A 214 -5.13 22.66 -3.17
N ARG A 215 -6.20 23.17 -2.53
CA ARG A 215 -6.11 24.13 -1.43
C ARG A 215 -5.76 23.48 -0.11
N VAL A 216 -6.34 22.32 0.19
CA VAL A 216 -6.20 21.69 1.52
C VAL A 216 -4.78 21.25 1.85
N ILE A 217 -3.94 20.98 0.84
CA ILE A 217 -2.49 20.70 1.01
C ILE A 217 -1.79 21.83 1.80
N ARG A 218 -2.28 23.06 1.67
CA ARG A 218 -1.72 24.25 2.33
C ARG A 218 -2.46 24.61 3.62
N SER A 219 -3.47 23.84 4.01
CA SER A 219 -4.19 24.10 5.24
C SER A 219 -3.32 23.81 6.45
N HIS A 220 -3.46 24.63 7.49
CA HIS A 220 -2.62 24.58 8.68
C HIS A 220 -2.63 23.19 9.34
N ASN A 221 -3.80 22.54 9.41
CA ASN A 221 -3.93 21.20 10.01
C ASN A 221 -3.13 20.14 9.25
N ILE A 222 -3.11 20.18 7.91
CA ILE A 222 -2.33 19.23 7.11
C ILE A 222 -0.83 19.52 7.25
N VAL A 223 -0.42 20.79 7.11
CA VAL A 223 0.99 21.19 7.22
C VAL A 223 1.56 20.80 8.59
N ASN A 224 0.86 21.12 9.67
CA ASN A 224 1.30 20.77 11.03
C ASN A 224 1.47 19.26 11.20
N LYS A 225 0.56 18.44 10.64
CA LYS A 225 0.68 16.98 10.75
C LYS A 225 1.88 16.45 9.97
N VAL A 226 2.18 17.05 8.80
CA VAL A 226 3.38 16.70 8.02
C VAL A 226 4.65 17.04 8.81
N ASP A 227 4.72 18.23 9.42
CA ASP A 227 5.85 18.65 10.25
C ASP A 227 6.03 17.74 11.48
N GLU A 228 4.92 17.35 12.11
CA GLU A 228 4.92 16.39 13.22
C GLU A 228 5.46 15.02 12.80
N MET A 229 4.99 14.48 11.66
CA MET A 229 5.46 13.21 11.12
C MET A 229 6.97 13.25 10.83
N GLU A 230 7.48 14.36 10.30
CA GLU A 230 8.90 14.56 10.04
C GLU A 230 9.71 14.65 11.34
N ALA A 231 9.23 15.40 12.34
CA ALA A 231 9.85 15.47 13.65
C ALA A 231 9.92 14.09 14.34
N ILE A 232 8.84 13.31 14.28
CA ILE A 232 8.79 11.94 14.80
C ILE A 232 9.80 11.04 14.09
N TYR A 233 9.89 11.13 12.75
CA TYR A 233 10.86 10.36 11.98
C TYR A 233 12.28 10.67 12.45
N HIS A 234 12.67 11.94 12.50
CA HIS A 234 14.02 12.36 12.91
C HIS A 234 14.35 11.96 14.35
N ALA A 235 13.38 12.04 15.26
CA ALA A 235 13.57 11.63 16.65
C ALA A 235 13.78 10.11 16.80
N ARG A 236 13.26 9.29 15.89
CA ARG A 236 13.23 7.82 16.02
C ARG A 236 14.23 7.08 15.14
N VAL A 237 14.57 7.64 13.97
CA VAL A 237 15.44 6.94 13.01
C VAL A 237 16.83 6.72 13.61
N GLY A 238 17.40 7.76 14.24
CA GLY A 238 18.76 7.76 14.79
C GLY A 238 19.80 7.33 13.75
N ASP A 239 20.89 6.72 14.21
CA ASP A 239 21.94 6.13 13.36
C ASP A 239 21.65 4.68 12.94
N ARG A 240 20.47 4.16 13.30
CA ARG A 240 20.10 2.77 13.07
C ARG A 240 19.69 2.57 11.62
N GLU A 241 20.16 1.49 11.00
CA GLU A 241 19.58 1.02 9.75
C GLU A 241 18.26 0.26 10.00
N TRP A 242 17.26 0.56 9.18
CA TRP A 242 15.92 0.00 9.32
C TRP A 242 15.55 -0.83 8.09
N SER A 243 14.93 -1.98 8.33
CA SER A 243 14.21 -2.73 7.29
C SER A 243 13.07 -1.87 6.72
N PRO A 244 12.69 -1.96 5.42
CA PRO A 244 13.20 -2.89 4.43
C PRO A 244 14.57 -2.52 3.83
N LEU A 245 15.14 -1.34 4.14
CA LEU A 245 16.38 -0.88 3.50
C LEU A 245 17.60 -1.75 3.84
N THR A 246 17.66 -2.32 5.05
CA THR A 246 18.69 -3.32 5.44
C THR A 246 18.65 -4.59 4.59
N SER A 247 17.55 -4.82 3.87
CA SER A 247 17.37 -5.96 2.97
C SER A 247 17.57 -5.56 1.51
N THR A 248 18.21 -4.41 1.26
CA THR A 248 18.53 -3.94 -0.08
C THR A 248 20.03 -3.85 -0.30
N ILE A 249 20.48 -4.08 -1.53
CA ILE A 249 21.84 -3.79 -1.98
C ILE A 249 21.80 -2.82 -3.17
N GLU A 250 22.86 -2.04 -3.34
CA GLU A 250 23.01 -1.13 -4.48
C GLU A 250 24.19 -1.58 -5.34
N VAL A 251 23.92 -1.95 -6.58
CA VAL A 251 24.90 -2.51 -7.52
C VAL A 251 24.96 -1.68 -8.81
N PRO A 252 26.08 -1.72 -9.57
CA PRO A 252 26.10 -1.19 -10.93
C PRO A 252 25.06 -1.90 -11.79
N THR A 253 24.31 -1.17 -12.62
CA THR A 253 23.29 -1.77 -13.48
C THR A 253 23.87 -2.78 -14.46
N SER A 254 25.14 -2.63 -14.87
CA SER A 254 25.83 -3.65 -15.68
C SER A 254 25.80 -5.05 -15.05
N LYS A 255 25.84 -5.18 -13.72
CA LYS A 255 25.73 -6.49 -13.05
C LYS A 255 24.34 -7.11 -13.18
N LEU A 256 23.30 -6.28 -13.15
CA LEU A 256 21.93 -6.72 -13.45
C LEU A 256 21.83 -7.18 -14.91
N ILE A 257 22.36 -6.40 -15.86
CA ILE A 257 22.32 -6.77 -17.28
C ILE A 257 23.07 -8.08 -17.53
N ASN A 258 24.26 -8.24 -16.94
CA ASN A 258 25.03 -9.48 -17.02
C ASN A 258 24.24 -10.66 -16.44
N TYR A 259 23.53 -10.47 -15.33
CA TYR A 259 22.66 -11.51 -14.79
C TYR A 259 21.49 -11.88 -15.73
N LEU A 260 20.83 -10.89 -16.33
CA LEU A 260 19.70 -11.09 -17.26
C LEU A 260 20.13 -11.80 -18.56
N SER A 261 21.40 -11.64 -18.97
CA SER A 261 21.96 -12.31 -20.15
C SER A 261 21.90 -13.84 -20.12
N ASN A 262 21.76 -14.43 -18.94
CA ASN A 262 21.56 -15.87 -18.78
C ASN A 262 20.17 -16.35 -19.28
N PHE A 263 19.21 -15.44 -19.45
CA PHE A 263 17.81 -15.76 -19.72
C PHE A 263 17.28 -15.23 -21.05
N HIS A 264 18.13 -14.60 -21.86
CA HIS A 264 17.78 -14.16 -23.20
C HIS A 264 18.78 -14.63 -24.24
N THR A 265 18.37 -14.56 -25.50
CA THR A 265 19.22 -14.97 -26.62
C THR A 265 20.22 -13.87 -27.00
N ASN A 266 21.29 -14.22 -27.71
CA ASN A 266 22.31 -13.28 -28.17
C ASN A 266 21.79 -12.22 -29.17
N ILE A 267 20.62 -12.44 -29.76
CA ILE A 267 19.98 -11.50 -30.69
C ILE A 267 19.08 -10.49 -29.98
N TYR A 268 18.81 -10.70 -28.69
CA TYR A 268 17.98 -9.82 -27.89
C TYR A 268 18.86 -8.97 -26.98
N ASN A 269 18.57 -7.67 -26.97
CA ASN A 269 19.18 -6.72 -26.05
C ASN A 269 18.10 -6.24 -25.08
N VAL A 270 18.43 -6.25 -23.79
CA VAL A 270 17.58 -5.66 -22.74
C VAL A 270 17.34 -4.18 -23.08
N GLY A 271 16.09 -3.75 -22.98
CA GLY A 271 15.65 -2.43 -23.42
C GLY A 271 16.30 -1.25 -22.68
N ASP A 272 16.01 -0.04 -23.19
CA ASP A 272 16.65 1.20 -22.74
C ASP A 272 16.28 1.58 -21.30
N LEU A 273 15.10 1.18 -20.81
CA LEU A 273 14.65 1.56 -19.46
C LEU A 273 15.67 1.18 -18.39
N LEU A 274 16.11 -0.08 -18.35
CA LEU A 274 17.10 -0.53 -17.38
C LEU A 274 18.45 0.14 -17.63
N ASN A 275 18.90 0.17 -18.88
CA ASN A 275 20.20 0.72 -19.26
C ASN A 275 20.32 2.24 -19.09
N SER A 276 19.19 2.96 -18.98
CA SER A 276 19.16 4.41 -18.78
C SER A 276 19.67 4.85 -17.41
N ARG A 277 19.90 3.91 -16.48
CA ARG A 277 20.30 4.17 -15.10
C ARG A 277 21.60 3.46 -14.78
N GLU A 278 22.49 4.16 -14.09
CA GLU A 278 23.83 3.63 -13.77
C GLU A 278 23.83 2.58 -12.65
N ARG A 279 22.84 2.65 -11.76
CA ARG A 279 22.79 1.87 -10.53
C ARG A 279 21.41 1.24 -10.33
N THR A 280 21.41 0.09 -9.65
CA THR A 280 20.23 -0.71 -9.36
C THR A 280 20.13 -0.95 -7.86
N ILE A 281 18.95 -0.70 -7.29
CA ILE A 281 18.57 -1.13 -5.94
C ILE A 281 17.88 -2.47 -6.04
N ILE A 282 18.46 -3.49 -5.40
CA ILE A 282 17.90 -4.85 -5.37
C ILE A 282 17.33 -5.10 -3.98
N TYR A 283 16.02 -5.35 -3.90
CA TYR A 283 15.38 -5.84 -2.69
C TYR A 283 15.54 -7.37 -2.59
N CYS A 284 16.36 -7.80 -1.65
CA CYS A 284 16.76 -9.20 -1.48
C CYS A 284 15.79 -9.92 -0.53
N VAL A 285 14.92 -10.76 -1.08
CA VAL A 285 13.93 -11.52 -0.31
C VAL A 285 14.32 -12.98 -0.23
N ASN A 286 14.99 -13.35 0.87
CA ASN A 286 15.25 -14.74 1.19
C ASN A 286 14.11 -15.36 2.04
N ALA A 287 12.93 -15.53 1.44
CA ALA A 287 11.76 -16.18 2.06
C ALA A 287 11.00 -17.05 1.05
N LYS A 288 9.99 -17.82 1.48
CA LYS A 288 9.07 -18.48 0.55
C LYS A 288 8.28 -17.44 -0.25
N PHE A 289 8.05 -17.64 -1.55
CA PHE A 289 7.26 -16.72 -2.36
C PHE A 289 5.86 -16.53 -1.79
N ARG A 290 5.53 -15.28 -1.45
CA ARG A 290 4.25 -14.91 -0.86
C ARG A 290 3.94 -13.45 -1.12
N GLY A 291 2.72 -13.03 -0.79
CA GLY A 291 2.37 -11.62 -0.70
C GLY A 291 3.00 -10.99 0.53
N ASP A 292 2.24 -10.78 1.60
CA ASP A 292 2.72 -9.95 2.69
C ASP A 292 3.96 -10.51 3.41
N PRO A 293 4.91 -9.64 3.81
CA PRO A 293 4.84 -8.18 3.77
C PRO A 293 5.54 -7.51 2.57
N TYR A 294 6.08 -8.30 1.65
CA TYR A 294 7.04 -7.85 0.65
C TYR A 294 6.50 -6.90 -0.43
N PRO A 295 5.24 -6.99 -0.91
CA PRO A 295 4.71 -6.06 -1.91
C PRO A 295 4.67 -4.62 -1.40
N GLY A 296 4.21 -4.45 -0.17
CA GLY A 296 4.15 -3.15 0.48
C GLY A 296 5.55 -2.60 0.79
N ALA A 297 6.48 -3.47 1.21
CA ALA A 297 7.88 -3.09 1.40
C ALA A 297 8.56 -2.66 0.09
N LEU A 298 8.34 -3.39 -1.02
CA LEU A 298 8.84 -3.03 -2.35
C LEU A 298 8.31 -1.66 -2.78
N ALA A 299 7.01 -1.43 -2.61
CA ALA A 299 6.39 -0.13 -2.87
C ALA A 299 7.04 0.97 -2.02
N ALA A 300 7.31 0.74 -0.75
CA ALA A 300 7.98 1.75 0.08
C ALA A 300 9.44 2.00 -0.32
N ILE A 301 10.20 0.96 -0.69
CA ILE A 301 11.58 1.11 -1.19
C ILE A 301 11.61 1.99 -2.44
N ASP A 302 10.63 1.84 -3.33
CA ASP A 302 10.51 2.68 -4.54
C ASP A 302 10.60 4.16 -4.20
N TYR A 303 9.76 4.61 -3.27
CA TYR A 303 9.67 6.00 -2.81
C TYR A 303 10.86 6.43 -1.93
N LEU A 304 11.43 5.51 -1.16
CA LEU A 304 12.55 5.82 -0.26
C LEU A 304 13.88 5.95 -1.00
N LYS A 305 14.09 5.18 -2.08
CA LYS A 305 15.41 5.03 -2.70
C LYS A 305 15.46 5.36 -4.19
N THR A 306 14.40 5.11 -4.94
CA THR A 306 14.53 5.06 -6.41
C THR A 306 13.79 6.17 -7.14
N ARG A 307 12.64 6.60 -6.64
CA ARG A 307 11.71 7.48 -7.34
C ARG A 307 12.04 8.96 -7.13
N GLN A 308 12.00 9.74 -8.22
CA GLN A 308 12.07 11.21 -8.21
C GLN A 308 10.82 11.86 -8.83
N GLY A 309 10.10 11.15 -9.70
CA GLY A 309 8.87 11.65 -10.35
C GLY A 309 7.67 10.72 -10.20
N LYS A 310 6.60 11.02 -10.95
CA LYS A 310 5.30 10.36 -10.84
C LYS A 310 5.26 9.01 -11.56
N THR A 311 6.11 8.78 -12.54
CA THR A 311 6.17 7.48 -13.23
C THR A 311 7.38 6.67 -12.78
N PHE A 312 7.34 5.37 -13.06
CA PHE A 312 8.51 4.51 -12.85
C PHE A 312 9.67 4.88 -13.78
N GLU A 313 9.42 5.57 -14.89
CA GLU A 313 10.44 6.03 -15.84
C GLU A 313 11.30 7.12 -15.16
N GLU A 314 10.67 7.96 -14.35
CA GLU A 314 11.29 9.01 -13.54
C GLU A 314 11.92 8.47 -12.24
N ARG A 315 12.64 7.35 -12.32
CA ARG A 315 13.50 6.85 -11.23
C ARG A 315 14.96 7.16 -11.52
N TYR A 316 15.72 7.42 -10.45
CA TYR A 316 17.18 7.56 -10.51
C TYR A 316 17.90 6.21 -10.47
N PHE A 317 17.30 5.20 -9.82
CA PHE A 317 17.80 3.83 -9.77
C PHE A 317 16.78 2.84 -10.30
N ASN A 318 17.25 1.75 -10.91
CA ASN A 318 16.37 0.61 -11.16
C ASN A 318 15.92 0.00 -9.83
N LEU A 319 14.66 -0.41 -9.76
CA LEU A 319 14.13 -1.16 -8.62
C LEU A 319 13.92 -2.62 -9.00
N VAL A 320 14.69 -3.51 -8.38
CA VAL A 320 14.65 -4.95 -8.67
C VAL A 320 14.23 -5.72 -7.44
N LEU A 321 13.36 -6.72 -7.63
CA LEU A 321 12.99 -7.68 -6.60
C LEU A 321 13.75 -8.99 -6.87
N ALA A 322 14.57 -9.45 -5.94
CA ALA A 322 15.28 -10.71 -6.07
C ALA A 322 14.81 -11.71 -5.03
N TRP A 323 14.43 -12.91 -5.47
CA TRP A 323 13.90 -13.97 -4.62
C TRP A 323 14.94 -15.06 -4.42
N GLY A 324 15.37 -15.26 -3.17
CA GLY A 324 16.50 -16.15 -2.82
C GLY A 324 17.57 -15.43 -2.02
N LYS A 325 18.69 -16.12 -1.79
CA LYS A 325 19.90 -15.54 -1.21
C LYS A 325 20.70 -14.89 -2.34
N VAL A 326 20.89 -13.57 -2.26
CA VAL A 326 21.58 -12.78 -3.30
C VAL A 326 22.99 -12.46 -2.84
N GLU A 327 23.96 -12.68 -3.72
CA GLU A 327 25.35 -12.28 -3.54
C GLU A 327 25.84 -11.52 -4.77
N GLU A 328 26.51 -10.38 -4.56
CA GLU A 328 27.17 -9.64 -5.63
C GLU A 328 28.51 -10.31 -5.95
N THR A 329 28.73 -10.65 -7.21
CA THR A 329 30.02 -11.17 -7.71
C THR A 329 30.80 -10.06 -8.39
N GLU A 330 32.01 -10.32 -8.88
CA GLU A 330 32.83 -9.31 -9.56
C GLU A 330 32.09 -8.68 -10.75
N ASP A 331 31.50 -9.50 -11.61
CA ASP A 331 30.87 -9.06 -12.87
C ASP A 331 29.33 -9.18 -12.90
N SER A 332 28.71 -9.92 -11.97
CA SER A 332 27.28 -10.26 -12.06
C SER A 332 26.64 -10.45 -10.68
N LEU A 333 25.46 -11.05 -10.65
CA LEU A 333 24.74 -11.44 -9.43
C LEU A 333 24.70 -12.97 -9.33
N SER A 334 24.79 -13.50 -8.11
CA SER A 334 24.47 -14.89 -7.80
C SER A 334 23.19 -14.92 -6.96
N ILE A 335 22.25 -15.78 -7.34
CA ILE A 335 21.01 -16.00 -6.58
C ILE A 335 20.90 -17.49 -6.29
N GLU A 336 20.78 -17.85 -5.02
CA GLU A 336 20.62 -19.22 -4.57
C GLU A 336 19.23 -19.43 -3.95
N SER A 337 18.57 -20.52 -4.36
CA SER A 337 17.36 -21.00 -3.68
C SER A 337 17.76 -21.70 -2.39
N THR A 338 17.40 -21.12 -1.24
CA THR A 338 17.69 -21.67 0.09
C THR A 338 16.44 -22.09 0.85
N LYS A 339 15.25 -21.84 0.28
CA LYS A 339 13.94 -22.17 0.84
C LYS A 339 13.05 -22.72 -0.27
N THR A 340 11.97 -23.40 0.09
CA THR A 340 10.98 -23.85 -0.90
C THR A 340 10.33 -22.66 -1.59
N ASP A 341 9.87 -22.88 -2.82
CA ASP A 341 9.04 -21.91 -3.55
C ASP A 341 9.79 -20.59 -3.81
N GLN A 342 11.09 -20.66 -4.16
CA GLN A 342 11.93 -19.52 -4.56
C GLN A 342 12.32 -19.56 -6.05
N ASP A 343 11.62 -20.38 -6.82
CA ASP A 343 11.89 -20.66 -8.23
C ASP A 343 10.90 -19.86 -9.09
N ILE A 344 11.28 -19.52 -10.32
CA ILE A 344 10.42 -18.75 -11.23
C ILE A 344 9.09 -19.47 -11.49
N SER A 345 9.08 -20.80 -11.51
CA SER A 345 7.87 -21.62 -11.65
C SER A 345 6.79 -21.30 -10.62
N THR A 346 7.17 -20.87 -9.41
CA THR A 346 6.23 -20.48 -8.36
C THR A 346 5.49 -19.20 -8.72
N PHE A 347 6.18 -18.22 -9.32
CA PHE A 347 5.56 -17.00 -9.86
C PHE A 347 4.53 -17.36 -10.93
N PHE A 348 4.92 -18.18 -11.91
CA PHE A 348 4.04 -18.61 -12.99
C PHE A 348 2.82 -19.39 -12.48
N THR A 349 2.99 -20.28 -11.50
CA THR A 349 1.87 -21.01 -10.87
C THR A 349 0.83 -20.06 -10.26
N GLN A 350 1.28 -18.95 -9.65
CA GLN A 350 0.37 -17.97 -9.05
C GLN A 350 -0.31 -17.07 -10.09
N VAL A 351 0.36 -16.79 -11.21
CA VAL A 351 -0.26 -16.13 -12.37
C VAL A 351 -1.31 -17.07 -12.99
N GLU A 352 -0.94 -18.30 -13.33
CA GLU A 352 -1.81 -19.27 -13.99
C GLU A 352 -3.05 -19.59 -13.14
N SER A 353 -2.90 -19.79 -11.83
CA SER A 353 -4.05 -20.00 -10.94
C SER A 353 -5.01 -18.80 -10.91
N SER A 354 -4.49 -17.56 -11.03
CA SER A 354 -5.31 -16.36 -11.15
C SER A 354 -6.04 -16.31 -12.49
N GLU A 355 -5.35 -16.62 -13.59
CA GLU A 355 -5.91 -16.61 -14.94
C GLU A 355 -6.99 -17.70 -15.11
N ASN A 356 -6.71 -18.94 -14.70
CA ASN A 356 -7.66 -20.06 -14.81
C ASN A 356 -8.93 -19.85 -13.98
N ARG A 357 -8.83 -19.19 -12.83
CA ARG A 357 -9.98 -18.96 -11.93
C ARG A 357 -10.77 -17.72 -12.31
N SER A 358 -10.08 -16.65 -12.70
CA SER A 358 -10.67 -15.31 -12.76
C SER A 358 -10.70 -14.70 -14.16
N ASN A 359 -9.85 -15.10 -15.11
CA ASN A 359 -9.93 -14.58 -16.47
C ASN A 359 -11.02 -15.32 -17.27
N ILE A 360 -11.99 -14.59 -17.78
CA ILE A 360 -13.11 -15.14 -18.56
C ILE A 360 -13.04 -14.75 -20.04
N LEU A 361 -11.98 -14.06 -20.49
CA LEU A 361 -11.82 -13.60 -21.88
C LEU A 361 -11.69 -14.74 -22.89
N SER A 362 -11.30 -15.93 -22.45
CA SER A 362 -11.24 -17.14 -23.28
C SER A 362 -12.62 -17.74 -23.59
N LYS A 363 -13.67 -17.34 -22.87
CA LYS A 363 -15.05 -17.80 -23.12
C LYS A 363 -15.62 -17.14 -24.38
N SER A 364 -16.32 -17.93 -25.19
CA SER A 364 -17.24 -17.44 -26.22
C SER A 364 -18.51 -16.86 -25.59
N PHE A 365 -19.25 -16.02 -26.35
CA PHE A 365 -20.46 -15.38 -25.84
C PHE A 365 -21.53 -16.39 -25.35
N SER A 366 -21.66 -17.53 -26.02
CA SER A 366 -22.58 -18.60 -25.63
C SER A 366 -22.23 -19.30 -24.31
N GLU A 367 -20.98 -19.18 -23.85
CA GLU A 367 -20.50 -19.75 -22.59
C GLU A 367 -20.61 -18.76 -21.42
N LEU A 368 -20.95 -17.49 -21.69
CA LEU A 368 -21.11 -16.48 -20.66
C LEU A 368 -22.45 -16.62 -19.96
N HIS A 369 -22.42 -16.67 -18.62
CA HIS A 369 -23.62 -16.44 -17.84
C HIS A 369 -24.00 -14.95 -17.86
N ASN A 370 -25.28 -14.63 -17.69
CA ASN A 370 -25.75 -13.23 -17.72
C ASN A 370 -24.99 -12.29 -16.77
N HIS A 371 -24.63 -12.77 -15.57
CA HIS A 371 -23.87 -12.00 -14.58
C HIS A 371 -22.38 -11.82 -14.95
N GLU A 372 -21.88 -12.57 -15.92
CA GLU A 372 -20.50 -12.48 -16.42
C GLU A 372 -20.36 -11.50 -17.59
N ILE A 373 -21.45 -11.11 -18.25
CA ILE A 373 -21.39 -10.24 -19.46
C ILE A 373 -20.68 -8.92 -19.16
N SER A 374 -21.11 -8.20 -18.12
CA SER A 374 -20.47 -6.93 -17.70
C SER A 374 -19.04 -7.12 -17.20
N ARG A 375 -18.77 -8.26 -16.56
CA ARG A 375 -17.43 -8.64 -16.10
C ARG A 375 -16.49 -8.92 -17.27
N TYR A 376 -16.97 -9.61 -18.30
CA TYR A 376 -16.23 -9.89 -19.52
C TYR A 376 -15.86 -8.59 -20.22
N TYR A 377 -16.83 -7.68 -20.39
CA TYR A 377 -16.57 -6.37 -20.99
C TYR A 377 -15.58 -5.52 -20.18
N MET A 378 -15.64 -5.58 -18.85
CA MET A 378 -14.62 -4.95 -18.00
C MET A 378 -13.23 -5.54 -18.25
N GLN A 379 -13.08 -6.86 -18.35
CA GLN A 379 -11.80 -7.50 -18.64
C GLN A 379 -11.31 -7.19 -20.06
N VAL A 380 -12.20 -6.98 -21.04
CA VAL A 380 -11.79 -6.51 -22.38
C VAL A 380 -11.13 -5.13 -22.28
N ARG A 381 -11.66 -4.24 -21.43
CA ARG A 381 -11.13 -2.89 -21.24
C ARG A 381 -9.83 -2.84 -20.45
N TYR A 382 -9.72 -3.66 -19.40
CA TYR A 382 -8.64 -3.60 -18.41
C TYR A 382 -7.65 -4.77 -18.51
N GLY A 383 -7.86 -5.70 -19.44
CA GLY A 383 -7.18 -6.99 -19.45
C GLY A 383 -7.38 -7.72 -18.12
N SER A 384 -6.34 -8.43 -17.69
CA SER A 384 -6.31 -9.14 -16.41
C SER A 384 -5.74 -8.30 -15.26
N MET A 385 -5.84 -6.96 -15.30
CA MET A 385 -5.31 -6.08 -14.25
C MET A 385 -5.88 -6.42 -12.87
N PHE A 386 -7.21 -6.51 -12.75
CA PHE A 386 -7.90 -6.72 -11.47
C PHE A 386 -8.12 -8.20 -11.09
N SER A 387 -7.85 -9.12 -12.02
CA SER A 387 -8.04 -10.57 -11.83
C SER A 387 -6.80 -11.27 -11.25
N LYS A 388 -5.61 -10.67 -11.36
CA LYS A 388 -4.39 -11.15 -10.71
C LYS A 388 -4.46 -10.95 -9.20
N VAL A 389 -3.87 -11.86 -8.42
CA VAL A 389 -3.71 -11.71 -6.97
C VAL A 389 -2.83 -10.51 -6.60
N LYS A 390 -3.05 -9.94 -5.39
CA LYS A 390 -2.44 -8.67 -4.90
C LYS A 390 -0.94 -8.56 -5.21
N HIS A 391 -0.15 -9.52 -4.76
CA HIS A 391 1.31 -9.42 -4.83
C HIS A 391 1.83 -9.51 -6.25
N ILE A 392 1.19 -10.28 -7.15
CA ILE A 392 1.55 -10.25 -8.57
C ILE A 392 1.33 -8.86 -9.16
N ARG A 393 0.19 -8.21 -8.86
CA ARG A 393 -0.09 -6.85 -9.33
C ARG A 393 0.96 -5.86 -8.82
N VAL A 394 1.22 -5.87 -7.52
CA VAL A 394 2.13 -4.91 -6.88
C VAL A 394 3.59 -5.15 -7.28
N TYR A 395 4.07 -6.40 -7.31
CA TYR A 395 5.42 -6.70 -7.78
C TYR A 395 5.60 -6.26 -9.22
N SER A 396 4.66 -6.62 -10.10
CA SER A 396 4.74 -6.24 -11.52
C SER A 396 4.61 -4.73 -11.74
N TYR A 397 3.97 -3.99 -10.83
CA TYR A 397 3.83 -2.54 -10.90
C TYR A 397 5.07 -1.77 -10.44
N PHE A 398 5.72 -2.23 -9.38
CA PHE A 398 6.86 -1.52 -8.81
C PHE A 398 8.21 -2.02 -9.33
N ALA A 399 8.38 -3.32 -9.57
CA ALA A 399 9.67 -3.85 -10.01
C ALA A 399 9.93 -3.57 -11.50
N ASP A 400 11.12 -3.06 -11.79
CA ASP A 400 11.67 -3.00 -13.15
C ASP A 400 12.14 -4.39 -13.60
N ALA A 401 12.61 -5.22 -12.67
CA ALA A 401 12.86 -6.65 -12.88
C ALA A 401 12.58 -7.49 -11.62
N ILE A 402 12.20 -8.75 -11.81
CA ILE A 402 12.04 -9.77 -10.77
C ILE A 402 12.97 -10.94 -11.09
N LEU A 403 13.87 -11.26 -10.16
CA LEU A 403 14.94 -12.25 -10.33
C LEU A 403 14.72 -13.47 -9.44
N PHE A 404 15.01 -14.66 -9.99
CA PHE A 404 15.01 -15.97 -9.35
C PHE A 404 16.25 -16.72 -9.80
N HIS A 405 16.79 -17.64 -8.99
CA HIS A 405 17.99 -18.40 -9.38
C HIS A 405 17.90 -19.09 -10.77
N ASP A 406 16.70 -19.49 -11.18
CA ASP A 406 16.40 -20.21 -12.42
C ASP A 406 15.64 -19.38 -13.47
N GLY A 407 15.45 -18.07 -13.26
CA GLY A 407 14.74 -17.23 -14.24
C GLY A 407 14.64 -15.76 -13.86
N ALA A 408 14.27 -14.92 -14.84
CA ALA A 408 14.01 -13.51 -14.60
C ALA A 408 12.85 -12.98 -15.46
N LEU A 409 12.23 -11.90 -14.99
CA LEU A 409 11.22 -11.10 -15.70
C LEU A 409 11.64 -9.63 -15.63
N TRP A 410 11.57 -8.87 -16.71
CA TRP A 410 11.97 -7.45 -16.71
C TRP A 410 11.13 -6.61 -17.68
N ARG A 411 11.26 -5.28 -17.52
CA ARG A 411 10.68 -4.28 -18.41
C ARG A 411 11.72 -3.78 -19.41
N ASP A 412 11.30 -3.60 -20.66
CA ASP A 412 12.12 -3.03 -21.71
C ASP A 412 11.91 -1.53 -21.92
N GLY A 413 10.70 -1.03 -21.65
CA GLY A 413 10.26 0.36 -21.84
C GLY A 413 9.19 0.72 -20.84
#